data_AF-A0A7K3XL92-F1
#
_entry.id   AF-A0A7K3XL92-F1
#
_cell.length_a   1.000
_cell.length_b   1.000
_cell.length_c   1.000
_cell.angle_alpha   90.00
_cell.angle_beta   90.00
_cell.angle_gamma   90.00
#
_symmetry.space_group_name_H-M   'P 1'
#
loop_
_entity.id
_entity.type
_entity.pdbx_description
1 polymer ?
#
loop_
_entity_poly.entity_id
_entity_poly.type
_entity_poly.pdbx_seq_one_letter_code
_entity_poly.pdbx_strand_id
1 'polypeptide(L)' 'MGAIVIENDSKSLKLISELAKRLGSKVVKLNDEQLEDFTFGEMMKEAKTGEFISRETIMEKLR' A
#
# COMPACT_ATOMS: atom_id res chain seq x y z
N MET A 1 4.61 0.05 -16.08
CA MET A 1 3.31 0.58 -15.60
C MET A 1 3.43 0.74 -14.09
N GLY A 2 3.11 1.91 -13.55
CA GLY A 2 3.15 2.20 -12.12
C GLY A 2 1.79 2.66 -11.64
N ALA A 3 1.49 2.42 -10.36
CA ALA A 3 0.30 2.93 -9.70
C ALA A 3 0.74 3.85 -8.55
N ILE A 4 -0.08 4.86 -8.26
CA ILE A 4 0.13 5.79 -7.14
C ILE A 4 -1.14 5.74 -6.28
N VAL A 5 -0.95 5.57 -4.98
CA VAL A 5 -2.01 5.74 -3.98
C VAL A 5 -1.91 7.17 -3.46
N ILE A 6 -3.05 7.87 -3.45
CA ILE A 6 -3.13 9.27 -2.98
C ILE A 6 -4.16 9.31 -1.87
N GLU A 7 -3.72 9.72 -0.68
CA GLU A 7 -4.58 9.96 0.47
C GLU A 7 -4.75 11.48 0.66
N ASN A 8 -6.00 11.93 0.75
CA ASN A 8 -6.33 13.33 0.98
C ASN A 8 -7.81 13.46 1.41
N ASP A 9 -8.25 14.67 1.72
CA ASP A 9 -9.67 14.94 1.95
C ASP A 9 -10.53 14.70 0.70
N SER A 10 -11.83 14.47 0.90
CA SER A 10 -12.76 14.12 -0.17
C SER A 10 -12.86 15.16 -1.31
N LYS A 11 -12.70 16.46 -1.00
CA LYS A 11 -12.76 17.55 -1.98
C LYS A 11 -11.51 17.54 -2.86
N SER A 12 -10.34 17.38 -2.24
CA SER A 12 -9.06 17.25 -2.94
C SER A 12 -9.02 16.01 -3.82
N LEU A 13 -9.45 14.85 -3.31
CA LEU A 13 -9.49 13.60 -4.09
C LEU A 13 -10.43 13.69 -5.30
N LYS A 14 -11.55 14.39 -5.18
CA LYS A 14 -12.45 14.61 -6.33
C LYS A 14 -11.73 15.37 -7.45
N LEU A 15 -11.08 16.49 -7.12
CA LEU A 15 -10.33 17.29 -8.09
C LEU A 15 -9.21 16.47 -8.76
N ILE A 16 -8.41 15.77 -7.96
CA ILE A 16 -7.30 14.95 -8.44
C ILE A 16 -7.81 13.82 -9.35
N SER A 17 -8.91 13.16 -8.97
CA SER A 17 -9.52 12.08 -9.75
C SER A 17 -10.03 12.54 -11.12
N GLU A 18 -10.59 13.76 -11.20
CA GLU A 18 -11.04 14.33 -12.47
C GLU A 18 -9.87 14.68 -13.37
N LEU A 19 -8.80 15.26 -12.82
CA LEU A 19 -7.58 15.55 -13.57
C LEU A 19 -6.96 14.26 -14.13
N ALA A 20 -6.79 13.24 -13.28
CA ALA A 20 -6.23 11.96 -13.70
C ALA A 20 -7.04 11.32 -14.84
N LYS A 21 -8.37 11.35 -14.76
CA LYS A 21 -9.25 10.88 -15.84
C LYS A 21 -9.06 11.67 -17.13
N ARG A 22 -8.94 13.00 -17.06
CA ARG A 22 -8.70 13.86 -18.24
C ARG A 22 -7.36 13.58 -18.92
N LEU A 23 -6.35 13.20 -18.15
CA LEU A 23 -5.04 12.80 -18.65
C LEU A 23 -5.02 11.37 -19.24
N GLY A 24 -6.15 10.67 -19.23
CA GLY A 24 -6.28 9.30 -19.75
C GLY A 24 -5.91 8.20 -18.74
N SER A 25 -5.68 8.55 -17.48
CA SER A 25 -5.37 7.58 -16.43
C SER A 25 -6.64 6.89 -15.91
N LYS A 26 -6.50 5.60 -15.57
CA LYS A 26 -7.54 4.85 -14.86
C LYS A 26 -7.52 5.23 -13.38
N VAL A 27 -8.67 5.65 -12.86
CA VAL A 27 -8.84 5.94 -11.42
C VAL A 27 -9.68 4.84 -10.77
N VAL A 28 -9.14 4.25 -9.71
CA VAL A 28 -9.82 3.25 -8.87
C VAL A 28 -9.89 3.82 -7.46
N LYS A 29 -11.07 3.74 -6.84
CA LYS A 29 -11.25 4.12 -5.44
C LYS A 29 -11.03 2.88 -4.59
N LEU A 30 -10.14 2.97 -3.61
CA LEU A 30 -9.88 1.90 -2.64
C LEU A 30 -10.82 2.08 -1.45
N ASN A 31 -11.22 0.97 -0.83
CA ASN A 31 -11.79 0.98 0.51
C ASN A 31 -10.67 0.90 1.56
N ASP A 32 -11.05 1.03 2.83
CA ASP A 32 -10.08 1.07 3.94
C ASP A 32 -9.27 -0.24 4.06
N GLU A 33 -9.92 -1.40 3.90
CA GLU A 33 -9.25 -2.71 3.91
C GLU A 33 -8.19 -2.83 2.80
N GLN A 34 -8.52 -2.41 1.58
CA GLN A 34 -7.58 -2.42 0.46
C GLN A 34 -6.42 -1.47 0.70
N LEU A 35 -6.67 -0.30 1.29
CA LEU A 35 -5.63 0.67 1.63
C LEU A 35 -4.68 0.11 2.69
N GLU A 36 -5.21 -0.54 3.73
CA GLU A 36 -4.43 -1.24 4.76
C GLU A 36 -3.55 -2.33 4.13
N ASP A 37 -4.12 -3.19 3.29
CA ASP A 37 -3.36 -4.25 2.61
C ASP A 37 -2.19 -3.70 1.79
N PHE A 38 -2.40 -2.60 1.06
CA PHE A 38 -1.34 -1.96 0.27
C PHE A 38 -0.24 -1.38 1.15
N THR A 39 -0.61 -0.63 2.19
CA THR A 39 0.35 0.02 3.08
C THR A 39 1.15 -1.01 3.88
N PHE A 40 0.49 -2.05 4.39
CA PHE A 40 1.13 -3.16 5.07
C PHE A 40 2.09 -3.92 4.14
N GLY A 41 1.69 -4.18 2.91
CA GLY A 41 2.55 -4.82 1.91
C GLY A 41 3.83 -4.04 1.61
N GLU A 42 3.76 -2.71 1.52
CA GLU A 42 4.95 -1.86 1.36
C GLU A 42 5.85 -1.89 2.61
N MET A 43 5.26 -1.79 3.81
CA MET A 43 6.02 -1.92 5.07
C MET A 43 6.76 -3.26 5.17
N MET A 44 6.12 -4.36 4.76
CA MET A 44 6.75 -5.68 4.75
C MET A 44 7.93 -5.75 3.77
N LYS A 45 7.84 -5.08 2.61
CA LYS A 45 8.95 -5.04 1.65
C LYS A 45 10.13 -4.25 2.20
N GLU A 46 9.87 -3.12 2.85
CA GLU A 46 10.91 -2.29 3.50
C GLU A 46 11.59 -3.04 4.65
N ALA A 47 10.83 -3.77 5.45
CA ALA A 47 11.35 -4.55 6.58
C ALA A 47 12.02 -5.88 6.16
N LYS A 48 11.92 -6.28 4.90
CA LYS A 48 12.40 -7.58 4.44
C LYS A 48 13.93 -7.65 4.48
N THR A 49 14.47 -8.55 5.32
CA THR A 49 15.92 -8.75 5.45
C THR A 49 16.52 -9.66 4.37
N GLY A 50 15.68 -10.45 3.68
CA GLY A 50 16.12 -11.45 2.70
C GLY A 50 16.65 -12.76 3.30
N GLU A 51 16.69 -12.87 4.64
CA GLU A 51 17.11 -14.08 5.34
C GLU A 51 15.94 -15.03 5.57
N PHE A 52 16.19 -16.33 5.41
CA PHE A 52 15.26 -17.38 5.79
C PHE A 52 15.65 -17.90 7.17
N ILE A 53 14.74 -17.76 8.13
CA ILE A 53 14.95 -18.13 9.53
C ILE A 53 14.08 -19.34 9.87
N SER A 54 14.64 -20.26 10.66
CA SER A 54 13.92 -21.45 11.12
C SER A 54 12.80 -21.06 12.09
N ARG A 55 11.79 -21.93 12.20
CA ARG A 55 10.70 -21.74 13.16
C ARG A 55 11.25 -21.70 14.58
N GLU A 56 12.21 -22.55 14.89
CA GLU A 56 12.83 -22.70 16.21
C GLU A 56 13.48 -21.37 16.63
N THR A 57 14.26 -20.76 15.73
CA THR A 57 14.90 -19.44 15.96
C THR A 57 13.89 -18.33 16.20
N ILE A 58 12.75 -18.33 15.51
CA ILE A 58 11.69 -17.33 15.73
C ILE A 58 11.00 -17.56 17.07
N MET A 59 10.67 -18.81 17.40
CA MET A 59 9.97 -19.15 18.63
C MET A 59 10.80 -18.86 19.89
N GLU A 60 12.13 -18.94 19.82
CA GLU A 60 13.03 -18.51 20.91
C GLU A 60 12.95 -17.00 21.17
N LYS A 61 12.80 -16.18 20.12
CA LYS A 61 12.71 -14.71 20.26
C LYS A 61 11.33 -14.22 20.72
N LEU A 62 10.30 -15.05 20.59
CA LEU A 62 8.92 -14.73 20.98
C LEU A 62 8.58 -15.16 22.42
N ARG A 63 9.50 -15.86 23.10
CA ARG A 63 9.40 -16.22 24.52
C ARG A 63 10.01 -15.13 25.40
#